data_AF-A0A953A728-F1
#
_entry.id   AF-A0A953A728-F1
#
_cell.length_a   1.000
_cell.length_b   1.000
_cell.length_c   1.000
_cell.angle_alpha   90.00
_cell.angle_beta   90.00
_cell.angle_gamma   90.00
#
_symmetry.space_group_name_H-M   'P 1'
#
loop_
_entity.id
_entity.type
_entity.pdbx_description
1 polymer ?
#
loop_
_entity_poly.entity_id
_entity_poly.type
_entity_poly.pdbx_seq_one_letter_code
_entity_poly.pdbx_strand_id
1 'polypeptide(L)' 'MEQRLPNRLFTSDDVFDGLQGILVDSLGVDEEQVTRLARFDKDLGVESLDVIDIMMRIENEFSIPFRREEGISSEMT' A
#
# COMPACT_ATOMS: atom_id res chain seq x y z
N MET A 1 18.50 24.02 -1.48
CA MET A 1 18.99 22.73 -0.97
C MET A 1 17.98 21.68 -1.41
N GLU A 2 18.13 21.16 -2.62
CA GLU A 2 17.35 20.00 -3.05
C GLU A 2 17.95 18.77 -2.36
N GLN A 3 17.29 18.29 -1.31
CA GLN A 3 17.62 17.00 -0.73
C GLN A 3 17.24 15.94 -1.78
N ARG A 4 18.20 15.59 -2.65
CA ARG A 4 18.08 14.42 -3.52
C ARG A 4 17.95 13.21 -2.61
N LEU A 5 16.73 12.71 -2.47
CA LEU A 5 16.47 11.43 -1.82
C LEU A 5 17.38 10.38 -2.49
N PRO A 6 18.10 9.55 -1.73
CA PRO A 6 18.89 8.48 -2.32
C PRO A 6 17.97 7.62 -3.18
N ASN A 7 18.39 7.31 -4.42
CA ASN A 7 17.68 6.33 -5.25
C ASN A 7 17.71 4.98 -4.51
N ARG A 8 16.67 4.71 -3.72
CA ARG A 8 16.50 3.45 -3.02
C ARG A 8 15.97 2.46 -4.04
N LEU A 9 16.84 1.54 -4.46
CA LEU A 9 16.44 0.41 -5.27
C LEU A 9 15.82 -0.62 -4.33
N PHE A 10 14.52 -0.82 -4.45
CA PHE A 10 13.82 -1.90 -3.77
C PHE A 10 13.83 -3.15 -4.66
N THR A 11 14.17 -4.30 -4.09
CA THR A 11 13.94 -5.59 -4.74
C THR A 11 12.46 -5.98 -4.65
N SER A 12 12.01 -6.96 -5.44
CA SER A 12 10.63 -7.44 -5.35
C SER A 12 10.29 -8.02 -3.97
N ASP A 13 11.27 -8.59 -3.27
CA ASP A 13 11.09 -9.07 -1.90
C ASP A 13 11.01 -7.92 -0.90
N ASP A 14 11.86 -6.87 -1.02
CA ASP A 14 11.74 -5.67 -0.17
C ASP A 14 10.37 -4.99 -0.31
N VAL A 15 9.84 -4.94 -1.54
CA VAL A 15 8.50 -4.39 -1.80
C VAL A 15 7.42 -5.27 -1.19
N PHE A 16 7.55 -6.59 -1.32
CA PHE A 16 6.57 -7.52 -0.76
C PHE A 16 6.54 -7.45 0.77
N ASP A 17 7.70 -7.47 1.43
CA ASP A 17 7.80 -7.42 2.89
C ASP A 17 7.24 -6.10 3.44
N GLY A 18 7.53 -4.97 2.77
CA GLY A 18 6.95 -3.68 3.11
C GLY A 18 5.42 -3.64 2.95
N LEU A 19 4.90 -4.18 1.84
CA LEU A 19 3.46 -4.27 1.62
C LEU A 19 2.79 -5.23 2.62
N GLN A 20 3.43 -6.35 2.95
CA GLN A 20 2.92 -7.31 3.91
C GLN A 20 2.74 -6.67 5.29
N GLY A 21 3.75 -5.95 5.78
CA GLY A 21 3.66 -5.23 7.04
C GLY A 21 2.57 -4.17 7.04
N ILE A 22 2.46 -3.39 5.95
CA ILE A 22 1.40 -2.37 5.81
C ILE A 22 0.01 -3.01 5.90
N LEU A 23 -0.21 -4.13 5.20
CA LEU A 23 -1.51 -4.80 5.15
C LEU A 23 -1.89 -5.43 6.49
N VAL A 24 -0.93 -6.05 7.19
CA VAL A 24 -1.14 -6.60 8.53
C VAL A 24 -1.53 -5.50 9.52
N ASP A 25 -0.81 -4.38 9.51
CA ASP A 25 -1.07 -3.26 10.41
C ASP A 25 -2.37 -2.51 10.08
N SER A 26 -2.69 -2.35 8.80
CA SER A 26 -3.87 -1.61 8.34
C SER A 26 -5.15 -2.41 8.48
N LEU A 27 -5.11 -3.71 8.16
CA LEU A 27 -6.30 -4.56 8.10
C LEU A 27 -6.45 -5.44 9.35
N GLY A 28 -5.43 -5.55 10.19
CA GLY A 28 -5.44 -6.43 11.36
C GLY A 28 -5.52 -7.92 11.01
N VAL A 29 -5.02 -8.29 9.82
CA VAL A 29 -4.97 -9.68 9.34
C VAL A 29 -3.64 -10.33 9.75
N ASP A 30 -3.60 -11.67 9.78
CA ASP A 30 -2.36 -12.39 10.04
C ASP A 30 -1.39 -12.30 8.85
N GLU A 31 -0.08 -12.22 9.13
CA GLU A 31 0.99 -12.22 8.11
C GLU A 31 0.84 -13.40 7.13
N GLU A 32 0.40 -14.56 7.64
CA GLU A 32 0.19 -15.79 6.87
C GLU A 32 -0.93 -15.66 5.83
N GLN A 33 -1.90 -14.77 6.05
CA GLN A 33 -2.99 -14.51 5.10
C GLN A 33 -2.52 -13.64 3.93
N VAL A 34 -1.48 -12.83 4.15
CA VAL A 34 -0.94 -11.94 3.12
C VAL A 34 0.06 -12.69 2.25
N THR A 35 -0.46 -13.28 1.17
CA THR A 35 0.36 -13.99 0.18
C THR A 35 0.42 -13.24 -1.14
N ARG A 36 1.40 -13.52 -1.99
CA ARG A 36 1.51 -12.94 -3.35
C ARG A 36 0.30 -13.23 -4.25
N LEU A 37 -0.53 -14.20 -3.87
CA LEU A 37 -1.73 -14.60 -4.60
C LEU A 37 -3.04 -14.19 -3.88
N ALA A 38 -2.93 -13.59 -2.69
CA ALA A 38 -4.08 -13.18 -1.91
C ALA A 38 -4.85 -12.08 -2.63
N ARG A 39 -6.17 -12.19 -2.61
CA ARG A 39 -7.08 -11.17 -3.12
C ARG A 39 -7.46 -10.20 -2.01
N PHE A 40 -7.28 -8.91 -2.27
CA PHE A 40 -7.66 -7.83 -1.35
C PHE A 40 -9.12 -7.92 -0.92
N ASP A 41 -10.04 -8.13 -1.85
CA ASP A 41 -11.48 -8.18 -1.58
C ASP A 41 -11.90 -9.48 -0.88
N LYS A 42 -11.51 -10.64 -1.42
CA LYS A 42 -12.03 -11.94 -0.98
C LYS A 42 -11.28 -12.57 0.18
N ASP A 43 -9.97 -12.37 0.23
CA ASP A 43 -9.10 -13.08 1.17
C ASP A 43 -8.68 -12.18 2.34
N LEU A 44 -8.55 -10.87 2.10
CA LEU A 44 -8.14 -9.89 3.12
C LEU A 44 -9.28 -8.98 3.59
N GLY A 45 -10.46 -9.05 2.96
CA GLY A 45 -11.64 -8.28 3.36
C GLY A 45 -11.50 -6.77 3.22
N VAL A 46 -10.62 -6.29 2.34
CA VAL A 46 -10.35 -4.86 2.12
C VAL A 46 -11.57 -4.17 1.51
N GLU A 47 -12.02 -3.10 2.16
CA GLU A 47 -13.06 -2.20 1.65
C GLU A 47 -12.47 -0.95 0.98
N SER A 48 -13.33 -0.19 0.29
CA SER A 48 -12.90 1.00 -0.47
C SER A 48 -12.22 2.07 0.38
N LEU A 49 -12.59 2.19 1.65
CA LEU A 49 -11.96 3.12 2.60
C LEU A 49 -10.56 2.63 3.02
N ASP A 50 -10.40 1.32 3.25
CA ASP A 50 -9.11 0.73 3.64
C ASP A 50 -8.05 0.93 2.56
N VAL A 51 -8.46 0.92 1.27
CA VAL A 51 -7.56 1.21 0.15
C VAL A 51 -6.94 2.60 0.27
N ILE A 52 -7.67 3.60 0.77
CA ILE A 52 -7.14 4.96 0.96
C ILE A 52 -6.04 4.97 2.02
N ASP A 53 -6.28 4.32 3.15
CA ASP A 53 -5.32 4.25 4.26
C ASP A 53 -4.07 3.46 3.87
N ILE A 54 -4.23 2.34 3.16
CA ILE A 54 -3.13 1.54 2.62
C ILE A 54 -2.30 2.38 1.64
N MET A 55 -2.95 3.10 0.72
CA MET A 55 -2.24 3.96 -0.23
C MET A 55 -1.41 5.03 0.49
N MET A 56 -1.98 5.74 1.48
CA MET A 56 -1.24 6.76 2.23
C MET A 56 -0.02 6.18 2.97
N ARG A 57 -0.15 4.97 3.53
CA ARG A 57 0.98 4.27 4.17
C ARG A 57 2.06 3.87 3.17
N ILE A 58 1.67 3.37 2.00
CA ILE A 58 2.61 3.03 0.92
C ILE A 58 3.35 4.28 0.43
N GLU A 59 2.67 5.42 0.24
CA GLU A 59 3.34 6.67 -0.15
C GLU A 59 4.41 7.07 0.84
N ASN A 60 4.11 6.96 2.13
CA ASN A 60 5.03 7.32 3.21
C ASN A 60 6.22 6.34 3.28
N GLU A 61 5.94 5.04 3.30
CA GLU A 61 6.96 3.99 3.43
C GLU A 61 7.95 4.01 2.27
N PHE A 62 7.44 4.09 1.05
CA PHE A 62 8.29 4.07 -0.15
C PHE A 62 8.72 5.46 -0.61
N SER A 63 8.27 6.53 0.07
CA SER A 63 8.48 7.93 -0.34
C SER A 63 8.09 8.17 -1.81
N ILE A 64 7.03 7.48 -2.26
CA ILE A 64 6.50 7.59 -3.63
C ILE A 64 5.24 8.46 -3.61
N PRO A 65 5.17 9.54 -4.41
CA PRO A 65 3.94 10.29 -4.55
C PRO A 65 2.99 9.54 -5.49
N PHE A 66 1.83 9.08 -5.01
CA PHE A 66 0.73 8.71 -5.90
C PHE A 66 0.15 9.99 -6.47
N ARG A 67 0.25 10.15 -7.79
CA ARG A 67 -0.45 11.23 -8.49
C ARG A 67 -1.96 10.95 -8.35
N ARG A 68 -2.67 11.82 -7.63
CA ARG A 68 -4.13 11.74 -7.44
C ARG A 68 -4.91 12.20 -8.67
N GLU A 69 -4.52 11.71 -9.85
CA GLU A 69 -5.30 11.80 -11.08
C GLU A 69 -5.57 10.34 -11.53
N GLU A 70 -6.84 10.00 -11.76
CA GLU A 70 -7.33 8.74 -12.38
C GLU A 70 -7.85 7.57 -11.50
N GLY A 71 -8.41 7.79 -10.31
CA GLY A 71 -9.13 6.65 -9.68
C GLY A 71 -9.99 6.89 -8.45
N ILE A 72 -9.81 8.01 -7.76
CA ILE A 72 -10.48 8.25 -6.46
C ILE A 72 -11.21 9.58 -6.47
N SER A 73 -11.92 9.88 -7.56
CA SER A 73 -12.50 11.22 -7.78
C SER A 73 -14.00 11.25 -8.02
N SER A 74 -14.75 10.14 -7.97
CA SER A 74 -16.18 10.22 -8.27
C SER A 74 -17.00 9.10 -7.64
N GLU A 75 -17.30 9.19 -6.35
CA GLU A 75 -18.56 8.74 -5.70
C GLU A 75 -18.47 8.84 -4.15
N MET A 76 -18.04 9.99 -3.63
CA MET A 76 -18.16 10.32 -2.19
C MET A 76 -18.68 11.76 -2.00
N THR A 77 -19.73 12.11 -2.72
CA THR A 77 -20.63 13.24 -2.41
C THR A 77 -22.02 12.67 -2.15
#